data_AF-A0A9X2FL76-F1
#
_entry.id   AF-A0A9X2FL76-F1
#
_cell.length_a   1.000
_cell.length_b   1.000
_cell.length_c   1.000
_cell.angle_alpha   90.00
_cell.angle_beta   90.00
_cell.angle_gamma   90.00
#
_symmetry.space_group_name_H-M   'P 1'
#
loop_
_entity.id
_entity.type
_entity.pdbx_description
1 polymer ?
#
loop_
_entity_poly.entity_id
_entity_poly.type
_entity_poly.pdbx_seq_one_letter_code
_entity_poly.pdbx_strand_id
1 'polypeptide(L)'
;MKTLGIYFRVDLRQLTLCVGSLLLIFVFNNNIVQATSADTWYIGDSSRPTVMAVDVASYQSGMTQTNYTKLAALGVETVIVKATQGTSYTNPYALKQMQYAANAGMNVAIYQYATYSNTTEAKAQANYLISWLEDNDVNTNILIFSDVEASSATVSTVGTNVSTFQSTLSNAGYTNQGFYASSGYTYLSKLVAVDGKSKGWIAQYPYHPSASSLLNSSYGAWQFASTAMLSGYTGYLDVSYDYTGLLSEGAGSDPFGASSSTTSTSSSTSSSTTSTSSSTSSSATSTSSSSSTSTSSSYTLKTVNGKTYAYKNGKKITGWVTVGTKTYYFRTSDGVMLRSWQTINGKTYYFRTSDGVMLRSWQTINGKTYYFRTSDGVMLRSWQTISGKTYYFRTSDGVMLRSWQTISGKTYYFYTDGKLLRGYQVISGVTYHFNETTGVLIS
;
A
#
# COMPACT_ATOMS: atom_id res chain seq x y z
N MET A 1 -31.87 -1.76 -61.97
CA MET A 1 -32.14 -1.27 -60.61
C MET A 1 -30.98 -1.61 -59.69
N LYS A 2 -30.15 -0.63 -59.34
CA LYS A 2 -29.54 -0.42 -58.02
C LYS A 2 -28.73 0.87 -58.07
N THR A 3 -28.85 1.62 -56.98
CA THR A 3 -28.76 3.07 -56.92
C THR A 3 -27.35 3.56 -56.58
N LEU A 4 -27.03 4.73 -57.14
CA LEU A 4 -25.96 5.69 -56.86
C LEU A 4 -25.40 5.76 -55.44
N GLY A 5 -24.07 5.92 -55.34
CA GLY A 5 -23.39 6.60 -54.25
C GLY A 5 -23.03 8.05 -54.63
N ILE A 6 -23.28 8.99 -53.73
CA ILE A 6 -23.00 10.44 -53.86
C ILE A 6 -21.84 10.79 -52.91
N TYR A 7 -20.83 11.51 -53.40
CA TYR A 7 -20.07 12.48 -52.59
C TYR A 7 -19.67 13.68 -53.44
N PHE A 8 -20.05 14.88 -52.99
CA PHE A 8 -19.79 16.18 -53.60
C PHE A 8 -18.47 16.79 -53.08
N ARG A 9 -17.78 17.50 -53.99
CA ARG A 9 -16.65 18.43 -53.74
C ARG A 9 -17.14 19.79 -53.24
N VAL A 10 -16.32 20.48 -52.44
CA VAL A 10 -16.26 21.96 -52.30
C VAL A 10 -14.79 22.31 -52.00
N ASP A 11 -13.98 22.80 -52.95
CA ASP A 11 -13.78 24.17 -53.47
C ASP A 11 -13.05 25.14 -52.51
N LEU A 12 -11.86 25.58 -52.95
CA LEU A 12 -10.94 26.51 -52.29
C LEU A 12 -10.78 27.74 -53.18
N ARG A 13 -11.06 28.94 -52.65
CA ARG A 13 -10.39 30.21 -52.95
C ARG A 13 -10.98 31.37 -52.13
N GLN A 14 -10.11 32.13 -51.47
CA GLN A 14 -9.87 33.60 -51.60
C GLN A 14 -8.93 33.99 -50.43
N LEU A 15 -7.64 34.28 -50.70
CA LEU A 15 -6.98 35.62 -50.78
C LEU A 15 -6.92 36.34 -49.40
N THR A 16 -5.80 36.83 -48.84
CA THR A 16 -4.65 37.57 -49.41
C THR A 16 -3.50 37.63 -48.38
N LEU A 17 -2.25 37.69 -48.86
CA LEU A 17 -1.00 37.87 -48.11
C LEU A 17 -0.89 39.22 -47.35
N CYS A 18 -0.22 39.20 -46.19
CA CYS A 18 0.76 40.21 -45.82
C CYS A 18 1.95 39.57 -45.07
N VAL A 19 3.12 40.11 -45.32
CA VAL A 19 4.45 39.49 -45.26
C VAL A 19 5.14 39.78 -43.92
N GLY A 20 5.91 38.82 -43.38
CA GLY A 20 6.90 39.13 -42.34
C GLY A 20 7.43 37.93 -41.56
N SER A 21 8.64 37.50 -41.93
CA SER A 21 9.55 36.59 -41.21
C SER A 21 9.36 35.09 -41.46
N LEU A 22 10.25 34.62 -42.34
CA LEU A 22 10.48 33.26 -42.77
C LEU A 22 11.02 32.41 -41.60
N LEU A 23 10.15 31.68 -40.88
CA LEU A 23 10.57 30.54 -40.08
C LEU A 23 10.42 29.29 -40.96
N LEU A 24 11.54 28.66 -41.26
CA LEU A 24 11.62 27.42 -42.01
C LEU A 24 10.91 26.32 -41.20
N ILE A 25 9.62 26.09 -41.48
CA ILE A 25 8.88 24.95 -40.92
C ILE A 25 9.35 23.72 -41.70
N PHE A 26 10.27 22.96 -41.10
CA PHE A 26 10.42 21.55 -41.43
C PHE A 26 9.10 20.86 -41.09
N VAL A 27 8.26 20.63 -42.11
CA VAL A 27 7.19 19.65 -42.01
C VAL A 27 7.88 18.29 -41.96
N PHE A 28 8.16 17.81 -40.75
CA PHE A 28 8.43 16.39 -40.58
C PHE A 28 7.16 15.65 -40.97
N ASN A 29 7.27 14.94 -42.09
CA ASN A 29 6.32 13.91 -42.47
C ASN A 29 6.35 12.87 -41.33
N ASN A 30 5.39 12.97 -40.39
CA ASN A 30 5.20 11.99 -39.34
C ASN A 30 4.71 10.69 -40.01
N ASN A 31 5.65 9.93 -40.57
CA ASN A 31 5.52 8.49 -40.59
C ASN A 31 5.45 8.07 -39.12
N ILE A 32 4.23 7.95 -38.57
CA ILE A 32 4.02 7.27 -37.30
C ILE A 32 4.38 5.81 -37.57
N VAL A 33 5.68 5.50 -37.41
CA VAL A 33 6.14 4.13 -37.30
C VAL A 33 5.49 3.63 -36.02
N GLN A 34 4.52 2.72 -36.12
CA GLN A 34 4.05 1.99 -34.96
C GLN A 34 5.27 1.30 -34.33
N ALA A 35 5.57 1.65 -33.07
CA ALA A 35 6.62 0.98 -32.32
C ALA A 35 6.31 -0.52 -32.27
N THR A 36 7.28 -1.35 -32.65
CA THR A 36 7.15 -2.81 -32.69
C THR A 36 7.59 -3.48 -31.38
N SER A 37 8.08 -2.70 -30.41
CA SER A 37 8.55 -3.16 -29.10
C SER A 37 8.43 -2.05 -28.07
N ALA A 38 8.13 -2.42 -26.81
CA ALA A 38 8.07 -1.44 -25.71
C ALA A 38 9.41 -0.72 -25.56
N ASP A 39 9.36 0.57 -25.23
CA ASP A 39 10.57 1.35 -24.99
C ASP A 39 11.24 0.99 -23.65
N THR A 40 12.48 1.44 -23.51
CA THR A 40 13.26 1.34 -22.26
C THR A 40 13.57 2.76 -21.77
N TRP A 41 13.57 2.93 -20.46
CA TRP A 41 13.70 4.26 -19.84
C TRP A 41 14.17 4.11 -18.39
N TYR A 42 14.71 5.18 -17.81
CA TYR A 42 15.22 5.17 -16.44
C TYR A 42 14.16 5.64 -15.44
N ILE A 43 14.03 4.91 -14.32
CA ILE A 43 13.22 5.35 -13.17
C ILE A 43 13.69 6.74 -12.72
N GLY A 44 12.74 7.66 -12.60
CA GLY A 44 12.98 9.09 -12.34
C GLY A 44 12.71 10.00 -13.56
N ASP A 45 12.48 9.43 -14.75
CA ASP A 45 12.01 10.17 -15.92
C ASP A 45 10.60 10.75 -15.68
N SER A 46 10.51 12.07 -15.57
CA SER A 46 9.27 12.80 -15.31
C SER A 46 8.21 12.72 -16.42
N SER A 47 8.59 12.27 -17.63
CA SER A 47 7.63 12.04 -18.72
C SER A 47 6.82 10.76 -18.54
N ARG A 48 7.22 9.89 -17.60
CA ARG A 48 6.61 8.58 -17.33
C ARG A 48 5.68 8.66 -16.13
N PRO A 49 4.71 7.72 -16.00
CA PRO A 49 3.97 7.59 -14.75
C PRO A 49 4.94 7.47 -13.58
N THR A 50 4.61 8.12 -12.45
CA THR A 50 5.45 8.03 -11.26
C THR A 50 5.56 6.58 -10.80
N VAL A 51 6.80 6.10 -10.62
CA VAL A 51 7.04 4.75 -10.10
C VAL A 51 6.84 4.79 -8.60
N MET A 52 5.71 4.25 -8.14
CA MET A 52 5.35 4.19 -6.72
C MET A 52 5.64 2.83 -6.11
N ALA A 53 5.69 1.78 -6.92
CA ALA A 53 6.15 0.47 -6.48
C ALA A 53 6.96 -0.21 -7.56
N VAL A 54 7.83 -1.12 -7.12
CA VAL A 54 8.47 -2.12 -7.98
C VAL A 54 8.14 -3.50 -7.46
N ASP A 55 8.08 -4.47 -8.34
CA ASP A 55 7.98 -5.87 -7.96
C ASP A 55 9.21 -6.66 -8.42
N VAL A 56 9.59 -7.64 -7.60
CA VAL A 56 10.84 -8.38 -7.74
C VAL A 56 10.64 -9.86 -7.47
N ALA A 57 11.44 -10.68 -8.16
CA ALA A 57 11.52 -12.11 -7.95
C ALA A 57 12.99 -12.56 -7.96
N SER A 58 13.25 -13.86 -8.11
CA SER A 58 14.61 -14.38 -8.28
C SER A 58 15.33 -13.82 -9.52
N TYR A 59 14.59 -13.29 -10.50
CA TYR A 59 15.15 -12.58 -11.65
C TYR A 59 15.96 -11.34 -11.26
N GLN A 60 15.59 -10.70 -10.15
CA GLN A 60 16.27 -9.53 -9.57
C GLN A 60 17.19 -9.91 -8.39
N SER A 61 17.68 -11.16 -8.36
CA SER A 61 18.58 -11.66 -7.31
C SER A 61 19.88 -10.87 -7.15
N GLY A 62 20.35 -10.21 -8.22
CA GLY A 62 21.53 -9.36 -8.22
C GLY A 62 21.33 -7.96 -7.61
N MET A 63 20.10 -7.58 -7.24
CA MET A 63 19.87 -6.27 -6.61
C MET A 63 20.45 -6.23 -5.19
N THR A 64 21.16 -5.13 -4.90
CA THR A 64 21.84 -4.88 -3.63
C THR A 64 21.09 -3.85 -2.79
N GLN A 65 21.40 -3.74 -1.49
CA GLN A 65 20.86 -2.69 -0.62
C GLN A 65 20.94 -1.28 -1.24
N THR A 66 22.05 -0.95 -1.91
CA THR A 66 22.26 0.32 -2.61
C THR A 66 21.21 0.56 -3.70
N ASN A 67 20.80 -0.50 -4.42
CA ASN A 67 19.75 -0.39 -5.43
C ASN A 67 18.40 -0.05 -4.78
N TYR A 68 18.03 -0.70 -3.68
CA TYR A 68 16.79 -0.40 -2.93
C TYR A 68 16.80 1.01 -2.32
N THR A 69 17.92 1.45 -1.76
CA THR A 69 18.07 2.84 -1.27
C THR A 69 17.91 3.85 -2.40
N LYS A 70 18.40 3.54 -3.62
CA LYS A 70 18.21 4.41 -4.79
C LYS A 70 16.75 4.46 -5.24
N LEU A 71 16.04 3.32 -5.24
CA LEU A 71 14.60 3.30 -5.52
C LEU A 71 13.83 4.19 -4.54
N ALA A 72 14.09 4.05 -3.24
CA ALA A 72 13.47 4.90 -2.22
C ALA A 72 13.77 6.40 -2.46
N ALA A 73 15.01 6.75 -2.80
CA ALA A 73 15.40 8.12 -3.12
C ALA A 73 14.69 8.69 -4.38
N LEU A 74 14.32 7.82 -5.32
CA LEU A 74 13.54 8.17 -6.52
C LEU A 74 12.02 8.25 -6.25
N GLY A 75 11.58 8.01 -5.01
CA GLY A 75 10.18 8.11 -4.61
C GLY A 75 9.39 6.81 -4.74
N VAL A 76 10.06 5.67 -4.94
CA VAL A 76 9.41 4.37 -4.84
C VAL A 76 9.04 4.11 -3.38
N GLU A 77 7.78 3.79 -3.13
CA GLU A 77 7.21 3.65 -1.78
C GLU A 77 7.12 2.19 -1.34
N THR A 78 6.96 1.26 -2.27
CA THR A 78 6.71 -0.16 -1.97
C THR A 78 7.53 -1.10 -2.85
N VAL A 79 8.01 -2.20 -2.27
CA VAL A 79 8.53 -3.35 -3.01
C VAL A 79 7.60 -4.54 -2.81
N ILE A 80 7.15 -5.14 -3.91
CA ILE A 80 6.30 -6.34 -3.91
C ILE A 80 7.18 -7.55 -4.27
N VAL A 81 7.37 -8.47 -3.33
CA VAL A 81 8.34 -9.56 -3.48
C VAL A 81 7.65 -10.89 -3.77
N LYS A 82 8.11 -11.61 -4.79
CA LYS A 82 7.67 -13.01 -5.00
C LYS A 82 8.07 -13.84 -3.79
N ALA A 83 7.11 -14.40 -3.07
CA ALA A 83 7.40 -15.31 -1.96
C ALA A 83 7.48 -16.75 -2.46
N THR A 84 6.40 -17.25 -3.04
CA THR A 84 6.25 -18.66 -3.41
C THR A 84 5.62 -18.81 -4.81
N GLN A 85 5.61 -20.04 -5.33
CA GLN A 85 4.91 -20.43 -6.55
C GLN A 85 4.43 -21.88 -6.42
N GLY A 86 3.14 -22.12 -6.70
CA GLY A 86 2.57 -23.45 -6.50
C GLY A 86 2.77 -23.93 -5.05
N THR A 87 3.15 -25.19 -4.90
CA THR A 87 3.45 -25.83 -3.60
C THR A 87 4.88 -26.33 -3.49
N SER A 88 5.78 -25.89 -4.39
CA SER A 88 7.11 -26.48 -4.51
C SER A 88 8.24 -25.46 -4.65
N TYR A 89 7.92 -24.23 -5.05
CA TYR A 89 8.93 -23.20 -5.22
C TYR A 89 8.77 -22.10 -4.19
N THR A 90 9.87 -21.78 -3.52
CA THR A 90 10.06 -20.59 -2.70
C THR A 90 11.17 -19.76 -3.33
N ASN A 91 10.97 -18.45 -3.47
CA ASN A 91 12.03 -17.55 -3.95
C ASN A 91 13.15 -17.49 -2.91
N PRO A 92 14.37 -17.99 -3.21
CA PRO A 92 15.46 -18.04 -2.25
C PRO A 92 16.00 -16.65 -1.86
N TYR A 93 15.60 -15.61 -2.58
CA TYR A 93 16.02 -14.23 -2.32
C TYR A 93 14.94 -13.41 -1.59
N ALA A 94 13.73 -13.96 -1.36
CA ALA A 94 12.58 -13.21 -0.87
C ALA A 94 12.89 -12.45 0.43
N LEU A 95 13.39 -13.15 1.46
CA LEU A 95 13.70 -12.53 2.75
C LEU A 95 14.71 -11.38 2.62
N LYS A 96 15.75 -11.59 1.80
CA LYS A 96 16.79 -10.58 1.57
C LYS A 96 16.26 -9.36 0.81
N GLN A 97 15.39 -9.59 -0.17
CA GLN A 97 14.72 -8.52 -0.92
C GLN A 97 13.78 -7.71 -0.02
N MET A 98 13.00 -8.38 0.83
CA MET A 98 12.15 -7.75 1.85
C MET A 98 12.99 -6.92 2.85
N GLN A 99 14.10 -7.47 3.35
CA GLN A 99 15.02 -6.76 4.24
C GLN A 99 15.62 -5.52 3.58
N TYR A 100 16.05 -5.61 2.31
CA TYR A 100 16.61 -4.47 1.61
C TYR A 100 15.60 -3.35 1.39
N ALA A 101 14.35 -3.69 1.06
CA ALA A 101 13.27 -2.72 0.95
C ALA A 101 12.96 -2.05 2.30
N ALA A 102 12.81 -2.85 3.35
CA ALA A 102 12.57 -2.38 4.72
C ALA A 102 13.69 -1.43 5.22
N ASN A 103 14.95 -1.81 5.04
CA ASN A 103 16.11 -1.00 5.40
C ASN A 103 16.20 0.32 4.62
N ALA A 104 15.64 0.35 3.40
CA ALA A 104 15.53 1.57 2.60
C ALA A 104 14.31 2.43 2.99
N GLY A 105 13.52 2.00 3.99
CA GLY A 105 12.34 2.71 4.48
C GLY A 105 11.10 2.53 3.60
N MET A 106 11.12 1.57 2.66
CA MET A 106 9.97 1.26 1.81
C MET A 106 9.03 0.26 2.48
N ASN A 107 7.76 0.31 2.10
CA ASN A 107 6.80 -0.73 2.43
C ASN A 107 7.17 -2.04 1.73
N VAL A 108 6.81 -3.14 2.38
CA VAL A 108 6.95 -4.48 1.80
C VAL A 108 5.56 -5.09 1.60
N ALA A 109 5.34 -5.62 0.41
CA ALA A 109 4.25 -6.51 0.07
C ALA A 109 4.84 -7.79 -0.55
N ILE A 110 4.03 -8.82 -0.68
CA ILE A 110 4.44 -10.07 -1.33
C ILE A 110 3.40 -10.55 -2.33
N TYR A 111 3.81 -11.43 -3.23
CA TYR A 111 2.88 -12.17 -4.08
C TYR A 111 3.20 -13.66 -4.11
N GLN A 112 2.14 -14.44 -4.32
CA GLN A 112 2.17 -15.87 -4.64
C GLN A 112 1.80 -16.04 -6.10
N TYR A 113 2.70 -16.63 -6.90
CA TYR A 113 2.39 -16.99 -8.28
C TYR A 113 1.42 -18.18 -8.30
N ALA A 114 0.15 -17.91 -8.59
CA ALA A 114 -0.94 -18.86 -8.49
C ALA A 114 -0.94 -19.83 -9.67
N THR A 115 -0.87 -21.12 -9.37
CA THR A 115 -1.00 -22.18 -10.38
C THR A 115 -2.24 -23.06 -10.19
N TYR A 116 -3.09 -22.73 -9.21
CA TYR A 116 -4.26 -23.52 -8.85
C TYR A 116 -5.38 -23.42 -9.89
N SER A 117 -6.01 -24.55 -10.18
CA SER A 117 -7.16 -24.68 -11.07
C SER A 117 -8.47 -24.98 -10.32
N ASN A 118 -8.36 -25.35 -9.04
CA ASN A 118 -9.49 -25.72 -8.18
C ASN A 118 -9.23 -25.33 -6.71
N THR A 119 -10.24 -25.48 -5.87
CA THR A 119 -10.20 -25.07 -4.45
C THR A 119 -9.23 -25.90 -3.61
N THR A 120 -9.04 -27.18 -3.94
CA THR A 120 -8.08 -28.06 -3.24
C THR A 120 -6.66 -27.57 -3.44
N GLU A 121 -6.29 -27.28 -4.69
CA GLU A 121 -4.98 -26.71 -5.04
C GLU A 121 -4.81 -25.31 -4.44
N ALA A 122 -5.84 -24.47 -4.49
CA ALA A 122 -5.80 -23.13 -3.91
C ALA A 122 -5.50 -23.18 -2.40
N LYS A 123 -6.18 -24.07 -1.67
CA LYS A 123 -5.93 -24.30 -0.25
C LYS A 123 -4.51 -24.83 0.00
N ALA A 124 -4.02 -25.77 -0.83
CA ALA A 124 -2.68 -26.32 -0.69
C ALA A 124 -1.58 -25.24 -0.89
N GLN A 125 -1.76 -24.36 -1.88
CA GLN A 125 -0.85 -23.24 -2.12
C GLN A 125 -0.90 -22.19 -1.01
N ALA A 126 -2.09 -21.90 -0.47
CA ALA A 126 -2.21 -21.02 0.70
C ALA A 126 -1.47 -21.61 1.91
N ASN A 127 -1.65 -22.90 2.20
CA ASN A 127 -0.93 -23.56 3.29
C ASN A 127 0.58 -23.54 3.09
N TYR A 128 1.06 -23.76 1.86
CA TYR A 128 2.49 -23.67 1.54
C TYR A 128 3.05 -22.27 1.82
N LEU A 129 2.34 -21.22 1.39
CA LEU A 129 2.71 -19.84 1.71
C LEU A 129 2.65 -19.57 3.22
N ILE A 130 1.60 -20.01 3.92
CA ILE A 130 1.45 -19.84 5.37
C ILE A 130 2.64 -20.44 6.12
N SER A 131 3.04 -21.68 5.79
CA SER A 131 4.22 -22.29 6.41
C SER A 131 5.46 -21.45 6.20
N TRP A 132 5.70 -20.95 4.97
CA TRP A 132 6.82 -20.05 4.73
C TRP A 132 6.72 -18.74 5.52
N LEU A 133 5.53 -18.15 5.64
CA LEU A 133 5.33 -16.91 6.40
C LEU A 133 5.60 -17.12 7.89
N GLU A 134 5.06 -18.19 8.48
CA GLU A 134 5.22 -18.52 9.90
C GLU A 134 6.66 -18.90 10.24
N ASP A 135 7.31 -19.74 9.42
CA ASP A 135 8.70 -20.16 9.62
C ASP A 135 9.69 -18.99 9.58
N ASN A 136 9.31 -17.89 8.92
CA ASN A 136 10.13 -16.69 8.77
C ASN A 136 9.61 -15.48 9.57
N ASP A 137 8.66 -15.71 10.48
CA ASP A 137 8.07 -14.68 11.35
C ASP A 137 7.60 -13.46 10.56
N VAL A 138 6.95 -13.66 9.40
CA VAL A 138 6.48 -12.56 8.56
C VAL A 138 5.26 -11.90 9.22
N ASN A 139 5.27 -10.56 9.25
CA ASN A 139 4.23 -9.77 9.88
C ASN A 139 2.85 -10.04 9.24
N THR A 140 1.84 -10.34 10.06
CA THR A 140 0.50 -10.68 9.57
C THR A 140 -0.25 -9.53 8.88
N ASN A 141 0.24 -8.29 8.99
CA ASN A 141 -0.26 -7.15 8.22
C ASN A 141 0.30 -7.07 6.79
N ILE A 142 1.24 -7.94 6.42
CA ILE A 142 1.82 -7.99 5.07
C ILE A 142 0.70 -8.06 4.03
N LEU A 143 0.81 -7.22 3.00
CA LEU A 143 -0.10 -7.28 1.86
C LEU A 143 0.29 -8.46 0.96
N ILE A 144 -0.66 -9.36 0.71
CA ILE A 144 -0.45 -10.56 -0.10
C ILE A 144 -1.28 -10.47 -1.38
N PHE A 145 -0.62 -10.54 -2.53
CA PHE A 145 -1.28 -10.67 -3.83
C PHE A 145 -1.37 -12.13 -4.26
N SER A 146 -2.57 -12.56 -4.66
CA SER A 146 -2.72 -13.71 -5.56
C SER A 146 -2.36 -13.27 -6.97
N ASP A 147 -1.20 -13.68 -7.47
CA ASP A 147 -0.75 -13.40 -8.83
C ASP A 147 -1.34 -14.44 -9.80
N VAL A 148 -2.42 -14.03 -10.48
CA VAL A 148 -3.25 -14.90 -11.33
C VAL A 148 -2.95 -14.60 -12.80
N GLU A 149 -1.91 -15.24 -13.31
CA GLU A 149 -1.52 -15.15 -14.72
C GLU A 149 -1.13 -16.49 -15.35
N ALA A 150 -1.02 -17.56 -14.56
CA ALA A 150 -0.73 -18.88 -15.08
C ALA A 150 -1.87 -19.39 -15.97
N SER A 151 -1.52 -20.12 -17.02
CA SER A 151 -2.50 -20.81 -17.87
C SER A 151 -3.39 -21.77 -17.07
N SER A 152 -2.81 -22.48 -16.09
CA SER A 152 -3.55 -23.39 -15.19
C SER A 152 -4.55 -22.67 -14.29
N ALA A 153 -4.32 -21.39 -13.98
CA ALA A 153 -5.22 -20.56 -13.20
C ALA A 153 -6.25 -19.83 -14.08
N THR A 154 -6.19 -19.95 -15.41
CA THR A 154 -7.15 -19.34 -16.34
C THR A 154 -8.40 -20.21 -16.49
N VAL A 155 -9.17 -20.31 -15.42
CA VAL A 155 -10.37 -21.17 -15.30
C VAL A 155 -11.59 -20.37 -14.85
N SER A 156 -12.79 -20.77 -15.28
CA SER A 156 -14.03 -20.06 -14.96
C SER A 156 -14.36 -20.02 -13.46
N THR A 157 -13.76 -20.92 -12.68
CA THR A 157 -13.86 -21.05 -11.22
C THR A 157 -12.85 -20.20 -10.45
N VAL A 158 -12.02 -19.40 -11.13
CA VAL A 158 -10.89 -18.70 -10.49
C VAL A 158 -11.30 -17.81 -9.32
N GLY A 159 -12.49 -17.18 -9.37
CA GLY A 159 -13.00 -16.39 -8.24
C GLY A 159 -13.19 -17.24 -6.97
N THR A 160 -13.75 -18.44 -7.10
CA THR A 160 -13.90 -19.39 -5.97
C THR A 160 -12.53 -19.90 -5.49
N ASN A 161 -11.60 -20.12 -6.40
CA ASN A 161 -10.25 -20.57 -6.06
C ASN A 161 -9.49 -19.50 -5.27
N VAL A 162 -9.49 -18.24 -5.74
CA VAL A 162 -8.89 -17.10 -5.05
C VAL A 162 -9.56 -16.88 -3.69
N SER A 163 -10.89 -16.92 -3.61
CA SER A 163 -11.60 -16.82 -2.34
C SER A 163 -11.21 -17.93 -1.35
N THR A 164 -10.95 -19.16 -1.85
CA THR A 164 -10.45 -20.27 -1.01
C THR A 164 -9.01 -20.03 -0.52
N PHE A 165 -8.13 -19.58 -1.42
CA PHE A 165 -6.76 -19.22 -1.07
C PHE A 165 -6.75 -18.13 0.03
N GLN A 166 -7.52 -17.06 -0.19
CA GLN A 166 -7.56 -15.91 0.69
C GLN A 166 -8.23 -16.18 2.04
N SER A 167 -9.29 -16.99 2.07
CA SER A 167 -9.91 -17.41 3.33
C SER A 167 -8.99 -18.32 4.14
N THR A 168 -8.20 -19.16 3.48
CA THR A 168 -7.17 -19.98 4.15
C THR A 168 -6.10 -19.10 4.80
N LEU A 169 -5.58 -18.08 4.09
CA LEU A 169 -4.67 -17.07 4.64
C LEU A 169 -5.29 -16.29 5.80
N SER A 170 -6.55 -15.85 5.65
CA SER A 170 -7.26 -15.09 6.67
C SER A 170 -7.42 -15.88 7.97
N ASN A 171 -7.65 -17.20 7.88
CA ASN A 171 -7.75 -18.08 9.03
C ASN A 171 -6.41 -18.23 9.78
N ALA A 172 -5.28 -18.02 9.09
CA ALA A 172 -3.95 -17.94 9.68
C ALA A 172 -3.55 -16.51 10.12
N GLY A 173 -4.45 -15.53 9.99
CA GLY A 173 -4.24 -14.14 10.43
C GLY A 173 -3.79 -13.17 9.33
N TYR A 174 -3.44 -13.67 8.13
CA TYR A 174 -3.03 -12.85 6.99
C TYR A 174 -4.26 -12.34 6.24
N THR A 175 -4.72 -11.14 6.59
CA THR A 175 -6.03 -10.61 6.16
C THR A 175 -5.92 -9.46 5.17
N ASN A 176 -4.72 -8.95 4.94
CA ASN A 176 -4.46 -7.87 3.99
C ASN A 176 -4.10 -8.46 2.63
N GLN A 177 -5.06 -8.47 1.72
CA GLN A 177 -4.97 -9.26 0.49
C GLN A 177 -5.49 -8.47 -0.72
N GLY A 178 -5.01 -8.88 -1.89
CA GLY A 178 -5.48 -8.41 -3.19
C GLY A 178 -5.19 -9.43 -4.29
N PHE A 179 -5.50 -9.07 -5.52
CA PHE A 179 -5.18 -9.89 -6.69
C PHE A 179 -4.37 -9.12 -7.71
N TYR A 180 -3.52 -9.84 -8.42
CA TYR A 180 -2.84 -9.37 -9.62
C TYR A 180 -3.31 -10.17 -10.83
N ALA A 181 -3.50 -9.48 -11.96
CA ALA A 181 -3.78 -10.08 -13.26
C ALA A 181 -3.52 -9.07 -14.39
N SER A 182 -3.34 -9.55 -15.62
CA SER A 182 -3.32 -8.66 -16.79
C SER A 182 -4.70 -8.08 -17.09
N SER A 183 -4.75 -6.91 -17.72
CA SER A 183 -6.01 -6.28 -18.16
C SER A 183 -6.78 -7.14 -19.17
N GLY A 184 -6.09 -8.03 -19.87
CA GLY A 184 -6.64 -8.98 -20.84
C GLY A 184 -6.99 -10.35 -20.24
N TYR A 185 -6.85 -10.55 -18.94
CA TYR A 185 -7.12 -11.84 -18.31
C TYR A 185 -8.60 -12.25 -18.47
N THR A 186 -8.85 -13.42 -19.07
CA THR A 186 -10.17 -13.89 -19.52
C THR A 186 -11.27 -13.80 -18.45
N TYR A 187 -10.93 -14.12 -17.20
CA TYR A 187 -11.87 -14.18 -16.09
C TYR A 187 -11.67 -13.04 -15.08
N LEU A 188 -11.13 -11.89 -15.51
CA LEU A 188 -10.84 -10.75 -14.64
C LEU A 188 -12.06 -10.28 -13.84
N SER A 189 -13.26 -10.32 -14.44
CA SER A 189 -14.51 -9.98 -13.74
C SER A 189 -14.81 -10.89 -12.55
N LYS A 190 -14.33 -12.14 -12.55
CA LYS A 190 -14.48 -13.08 -11.43
C LYS A 190 -13.53 -12.73 -10.28
N LEU A 191 -12.32 -12.25 -10.57
CA LEU A 191 -11.39 -11.72 -9.56
C LEU A 191 -11.96 -10.45 -8.91
N VAL A 192 -12.44 -9.53 -9.75
CA VAL A 192 -13.10 -8.29 -9.29
C VAL A 192 -14.32 -8.58 -8.41
N ALA A 193 -15.06 -9.65 -8.67
CA ALA A 193 -16.20 -10.03 -7.84
C ALA A 193 -15.81 -10.50 -6.43
N VAL A 194 -14.56 -10.93 -6.22
CA VAL A 194 -14.04 -11.34 -4.90
C VAL A 194 -13.66 -10.10 -4.08
N ASP A 195 -12.73 -9.29 -4.56
CA ASP A 195 -12.12 -8.22 -3.75
C ASP A 195 -12.56 -6.80 -4.13
N GLY A 196 -13.29 -6.66 -5.23
CA GLY A 196 -13.55 -5.36 -5.84
C GLY A 196 -12.33 -4.80 -6.58
N LYS A 197 -12.56 -3.80 -7.43
CA LYS A 197 -11.48 -3.20 -8.25
C LYS A 197 -10.38 -2.54 -7.43
N SER A 198 -10.71 -1.95 -6.27
CA SER A 198 -9.76 -1.25 -5.40
C SER A 198 -8.69 -2.16 -4.80
N LYS A 199 -8.87 -3.49 -4.85
CA LYS A 199 -7.88 -4.49 -4.42
C LYS A 199 -7.18 -5.18 -5.61
N GLY A 200 -7.47 -4.74 -6.83
CA GLY A 200 -6.82 -5.23 -8.04
C GLY A 200 -5.56 -4.43 -8.37
N TRP A 201 -4.47 -5.15 -8.61
CA TRP A 201 -3.23 -4.66 -9.19
C TRP A 201 -3.14 -5.19 -10.63
N ILE A 202 -3.38 -4.32 -11.61
CA ILE A 202 -3.59 -4.75 -13.00
C ILE A 202 -2.36 -4.49 -13.85
N ALA A 203 -1.93 -5.46 -14.63
CA ALA A 203 -0.87 -5.28 -15.62
C ALA A 203 -1.42 -4.87 -16.98
N GLN A 204 -0.85 -3.82 -17.56
CA GLN A 204 -1.05 -3.44 -18.96
C GLN A 204 0.10 -2.54 -19.40
N TYR A 205 0.81 -2.90 -20.46
CA TYR A 205 2.04 -2.21 -20.87
C TYR A 205 1.84 -1.45 -22.19
N PRO A 206 1.61 -0.12 -22.14
CA PRO A 206 1.76 0.72 -23.32
C PRO A 206 3.18 0.63 -23.85
N TYR A 207 3.36 0.73 -25.16
CA TYR A 207 4.68 0.81 -25.79
C TYR A 207 5.51 2.01 -25.29
N HIS A 208 4.83 3.10 -24.94
CA HIS A 208 5.39 4.32 -24.37
C HIS A 208 4.50 4.79 -23.21
N PRO A 209 4.70 4.29 -21.97
CA PRO A 209 3.93 4.75 -20.82
C PRO A 209 4.20 6.24 -20.59
N SER A 210 3.14 7.02 -20.36
CA SER A 210 3.21 8.49 -20.24
C SER A 210 2.54 8.97 -18.97
N ALA A 211 3.17 9.96 -18.30
CA ALA A 211 2.61 10.64 -17.13
C ALA A 211 1.24 11.30 -17.41
N SER A 212 0.96 11.66 -18.67
CA SER A 212 -0.29 12.30 -19.08
C SER A 212 -1.39 11.32 -19.51
N SER A 213 -1.11 10.01 -19.54
CA SER A 213 -2.04 8.99 -20.02
C SER A 213 -1.99 7.75 -19.12
N LEU A 214 -2.61 7.88 -17.95
CA LEU A 214 -2.70 6.81 -16.96
C LEU A 214 -3.81 5.83 -17.33
N LEU A 215 -3.53 4.52 -17.31
CA LEU A 215 -4.49 3.46 -17.61
C LEU A 215 -4.96 2.73 -16.35
N ASN A 216 -6.10 2.04 -16.42
CA ASN A 216 -6.62 1.21 -15.33
C ASN A 216 -6.90 1.96 -14.01
N SER A 217 -7.15 3.27 -14.05
CA SER A 217 -7.39 4.13 -12.87
C SER A 217 -8.63 3.76 -12.03
N SER A 218 -9.49 2.87 -12.52
CA SER A 218 -10.60 2.32 -11.73
C SER A 218 -10.17 1.21 -10.74
N TYR A 219 -8.93 0.73 -10.85
CA TYR A 219 -8.35 -0.31 -10.00
C TYR A 219 -7.47 0.27 -8.89
N GLY A 220 -7.03 -0.57 -7.96
CA GLY A 220 -6.19 -0.16 -6.84
C GLY A 220 -4.79 0.29 -7.29
N ALA A 221 -4.16 -0.48 -8.18
CA ALA A 221 -2.85 -0.19 -8.74
C ALA A 221 -2.72 -0.67 -10.19
N TRP A 222 -1.74 -0.13 -10.91
CA TRP A 222 -1.43 -0.47 -12.31
C TRP A 222 0.05 -0.74 -12.48
N GLN A 223 0.42 -1.97 -12.87
CA GLN A 223 1.77 -2.29 -13.37
C GLN A 223 1.83 -1.87 -14.84
N PHE A 224 2.62 -0.84 -15.12
CA PHE A 224 2.55 -0.10 -16.38
C PHE A 224 3.74 -0.35 -17.32
N ALA A 225 4.82 -0.95 -16.83
CA ALA A 225 5.94 -1.36 -17.65
C ALA A 225 6.75 -2.48 -16.97
N SER A 226 7.41 -3.28 -17.81
CA SER A 226 8.38 -4.32 -17.42
C SER A 226 9.80 -4.05 -17.94
N THR A 227 10.03 -2.84 -18.45
CA THR A 227 11.25 -2.44 -19.17
C THR A 227 11.93 -1.24 -18.52
N ALA A 228 11.54 -0.88 -17.29
CA ALA A 228 12.14 0.24 -16.57
C ALA A 228 13.54 -0.11 -16.07
N MET A 229 14.47 0.81 -16.20
CA MET A 229 15.87 0.65 -15.81
C MET A 229 16.18 1.46 -14.55
N LEU A 230 17.02 0.90 -13.69
CA LEU A 230 17.58 1.61 -12.54
C LEU A 230 19.07 1.87 -12.76
N SER A 231 19.51 3.12 -12.65
CA SER A 231 20.93 3.47 -12.75
C SER A 231 21.77 2.63 -11.75
N GLY A 232 22.78 1.92 -12.24
CA GLY A 232 23.64 1.05 -11.42
C GLY A 232 23.06 -0.34 -11.13
N TYR A 233 22.04 -0.78 -11.87
CA TYR A 233 21.56 -2.16 -11.89
C TYR A 233 21.42 -2.62 -13.34
N THR A 234 21.94 -3.80 -13.67
CA THR A 234 21.85 -4.41 -15.00
C THR A 234 20.66 -5.36 -15.03
N GLY A 235 19.49 -4.84 -15.34
CA GLY A 235 18.23 -5.59 -15.43
C GLY A 235 17.03 -4.64 -15.53
N TYR A 236 15.90 -5.17 -15.95
CA TYR A 236 14.64 -4.44 -15.95
C TYR A 236 13.86 -4.67 -14.65
N LEU A 237 13.10 -3.65 -14.29
CA LEU A 237 12.18 -3.68 -13.16
C LEU A 237 10.75 -3.51 -13.68
N ASP A 238 9.87 -4.30 -13.09
CA ASP A 238 8.45 -4.15 -13.25
C ASP A 238 8.00 -3.01 -12.32
N VAL A 239 7.29 -2.04 -12.88
CA VAL A 239 6.99 -0.77 -12.21
C VAL A 239 5.50 -0.49 -12.19
N SER A 240 5.05 0.03 -11.04
CA SER A 240 3.64 0.23 -10.77
C SER A 240 3.31 1.62 -10.25
N TYR A 241 2.10 2.06 -10.57
CA TYR A 241 1.46 3.27 -10.07
C TYR A 241 0.33 2.88 -9.10
N ASP A 242 0.26 3.53 -7.94
CA ASP A 242 -0.78 3.26 -6.92
C ASP A 242 -1.84 4.37 -6.95
N TYR A 243 -3.09 4.01 -7.26
CA TYR A 243 -4.19 4.98 -7.37
C TYR A 243 -4.87 5.24 -6.04
N THR A 244 -4.93 4.22 -5.18
CA THR A 244 -5.83 4.21 -4.02
C THR A 244 -5.09 4.14 -2.69
N GLY A 245 -3.77 3.95 -2.74
CA GLY A 245 -2.97 3.60 -1.57
C GLY A 245 -2.94 2.10 -1.32
N LEU A 246 -3.40 1.26 -2.25
CA LEU A 246 -3.46 -0.20 -2.10
C LEU A 246 -2.09 -0.77 -1.72
N LEU A 247 -1.03 -0.33 -2.40
CA LEU A 247 0.32 -0.85 -2.18
C LEU A 247 0.93 -0.31 -0.90
N SER A 248 0.35 0.75 -0.35
CA SER A 248 0.78 1.39 0.90
C SER A 248 0.16 0.76 2.16
N GLU A 249 -0.77 -0.19 2.03
CA GLU A 249 -1.49 -0.80 3.15
C GLU A 249 -0.76 -1.97 3.85
N GLY A 250 0.49 -2.29 3.49
CA GLY A 250 1.23 -3.47 3.96
C GLY A 250 1.82 -3.40 5.38
N ALA A 251 2.82 -4.23 5.66
CA ALA A 251 3.53 -4.29 6.95
C ALA A 251 4.42 -3.06 7.24
N GLY A 252 4.40 -2.05 6.37
CA GLY A 252 5.34 -0.94 6.46
C GLY A 252 6.77 -1.39 6.16
N SER A 253 7.72 -0.70 6.79
CA SER A 253 9.13 -1.09 6.81
C SER A 253 9.45 -2.16 7.85
N ASP A 254 8.46 -2.78 8.49
CA ASP A 254 8.63 -3.83 9.52
C ASP A 254 7.98 -5.16 9.08
N PRO A 255 8.56 -5.82 8.04
CA PRO A 255 7.98 -7.02 7.45
C PRO A 255 8.13 -8.30 8.30
N PHE A 256 8.89 -8.26 9.39
CA PHE A 256 9.15 -9.41 10.27
C PHE A 256 8.72 -9.11 11.71
N GLY A 257 8.41 -10.14 12.49
CA GLY A 257 7.86 -10.03 13.82
C GLY A 257 6.33 -10.13 13.85
N ALA A 258 5.81 -10.95 14.75
CA ALA A 258 4.47 -10.75 15.28
C ALA A 258 4.38 -9.32 15.85
N SER A 259 3.32 -8.58 15.51
CA SER A 259 3.08 -7.21 15.99
C SER A 259 3.24 -7.15 17.51
N SER A 260 4.45 -6.78 17.95
CA SER A 260 4.78 -6.62 19.34
C SER A 260 4.50 -5.17 19.70
N SER A 261 3.61 -4.97 20.67
CA SER A 261 3.48 -3.68 21.33
C SER A 261 4.84 -3.32 21.93
N THR A 262 5.58 -2.42 21.28
CA THR A 262 6.79 -1.83 21.86
C THR A 262 6.39 -1.08 23.12
N THR A 263 6.57 -1.72 24.28
CA THR A 263 6.58 -1.04 25.56
C THR A 263 7.90 -0.30 25.64
N SER A 264 7.88 0.99 25.29
CA SER A 264 8.97 1.90 25.61
C SER A 264 9.06 2.00 27.13
N THR A 265 10.00 1.26 27.72
CA THR A 265 10.36 1.43 29.13
C THR A 265 11.08 2.76 29.24
N SER A 266 10.38 3.76 29.79
CA SER A 266 11.00 5.00 30.24
C SER A 266 11.96 4.67 31.40
N SER A 267 13.21 5.06 31.21
CA SER A 267 14.23 5.09 32.25
C SER A 267 13.81 6.04 33.38
N SER A 268 13.60 5.49 34.57
CA SER A 268 13.58 6.25 35.81
C SER A 268 14.65 5.70 36.75
N THR A 269 15.70 6.49 36.92
CA THR A 269 16.70 6.37 37.96
C THR A 269 16.05 6.42 39.35
N SER A 270 16.29 5.40 40.18
CA SER A 270 16.43 5.56 41.64
C SER A 270 17.06 4.33 42.28
N SER A 271 17.83 4.61 43.32
CA SER A 271 18.94 3.83 43.86
C SER A 271 18.55 2.84 44.97
N SER A 272 19.49 1.91 45.24
CA SER A 272 19.64 1.04 46.43
C SER A 272 18.60 -0.09 46.58
N THR A 273 18.92 -1.33 46.96
CA THR A 273 19.99 -1.83 47.83
C THR A 273 20.27 -3.30 47.54
N THR A 274 21.52 -3.70 47.76
CA THR A 274 22.10 -5.05 47.77
C THR A 274 21.28 -6.10 48.54
N SER A 275 21.19 -7.33 47.99
CA SER A 275 21.22 -8.58 48.76
C SER A 275 21.53 -9.77 47.85
N THR A 276 22.66 -10.42 48.16
CA THR A 276 23.26 -11.61 47.56
C THR A 276 22.67 -12.88 48.18
N SER A 277 22.36 -13.91 47.38
CA SER A 277 22.55 -15.36 47.65
C SER A 277 21.82 -16.18 46.55
N SER A 278 22.50 -16.98 45.71
CA SER A 278 22.83 -18.42 45.91
C SER A 278 21.59 -19.26 46.21
N SER A 279 21.26 -20.39 45.58
CA SER A 279 22.00 -21.31 44.71
C SER A 279 21.10 -22.51 44.37
N THR A 280 21.54 -23.30 43.39
CA THR A 280 21.40 -24.77 43.32
C THR A 280 20.15 -25.40 42.68
N SER A 281 20.47 -26.08 41.56
CA SER A 281 19.88 -27.26 40.92
C SER A 281 18.82 -28.08 41.64
N SER A 282 17.89 -28.66 40.88
CA SER A 282 17.85 -30.12 40.61
C SER A 282 16.82 -30.47 39.54
N SER A 283 17.16 -31.51 38.78
CA SER A 283 16.38 -32.15 37.73
C SER A 283 15.10 -32.82 38.25
N ALA A 284 14.11 -32.94 37.37
CA ALA A 284 13.28 -34.14 37.26
C ALA A 284 12.57 -34.15 35.91
N THR A 285 12.95 -35.12 35.08
CA THR A 285 12.24 -35.57 33.89
C THR A 285 10.91 -36.20 34.31
N SER A 286 9.81 -35.75 33.73
CA SER A 286 8.57 -36.52 33.67
C SER A 286 7.82 -36.22 32.38
N THR A 287 7.93 -37.18 31.47
CA THR A 287 7.11 -37.32 30.27
C THR A 287 5.64 -37.46 30.69
N SER A 288 4.79 -36.52 30.25
CA SER A 288 3.36 -36.74 30.20
C SER A 288 2.78 -36.10 28.94
N SER A 289 2.34 -36.98 28.05
CA SER A 289 1.48 -36.68 26.93
C SER A 289 0.14 -36.15 27.45
N SER A 290 -0.20 -34.92 27.10
CA SER A 290 -1.53 -34.35 27.33
C SER A 290 -1.90 -33.49 26.14
N SER A 291 -2.90 -33.94 25.39
CA SER A 291 -3.55 -33.21 24.33
C SER A 291 -4.12 -31.90 24.87
N SER A 292 -3.46 -30.78 24.57
CA SER A 292 -4.02 -29.46 24.79
C SER A 292 -4.98 -29.12 23.64
N THR A 293 -6.27 -29.31 23.87
CA THR A 293 -7.32 -28.66 23.09
C THR A 293 -7.19 -27.14 23.29
N SER A 294 -6.51 -26.47 22.36
CA SER A 294 -6.42 -25.01 22.28
C SER A 294 -7.78 -24.42 21.92
N THR A 295 -8.58 -24.09 22.94
CA THR A 295 -9.80 -23.30 22.76
C THR A 295 -9.36 -21.86 22.46
N SER A 296 -9.31 -21.52 21.17
CA SER A 296 -9.08 -20.16 20.69
C SER A 296 -10.14 -19.24 21.31
N SER A 297 -9.72 -18.43 22.28
CA SER A 297 -10.59 -17.54 23.04
C SER A 297 -10.96 -16.32 22.20
N SER A 298 -11.93 -16.47 21.30
CA SER A 298 -12.39 -15.39 20.43
C SER A 298 -13.34 -14.44 21.18
N TYR A 299 -13.17 -13.13 20.92
CA TYR A 299 -14.10 -12.11 21.39
C TYR A 299 -15.38 -12.14 20.55
N THR A 300 -16.53 -11.87 21.18
CA THR A 300 -17.82 -11.74 20.49
C THR A 300 -18.46 -10.40 20.81
N LEU A 301 -19.18 -9.83 19.83
CA LEU A 301 -19.93 -8.58 20.00
C LEU A 301 -21.42 -8.89 20.12
N LYS A 302 -22.09 -8.33 21.12
CA LYS A 302 -23.54 -8.48 21.32
C LYS A 302 -24.19 -7.12 21.50
N THR A 303 -25.28 -6.89 20.77
CA THR A 303 -26.11 -5.70 20.92
C THR A 303 -27.31 -6.01 21.80
N VAL A 304 -27.50 -5.23 22.86
CA VAL A 304 -28.62 -5.33 23.80
C VAL A 304 -29.19 -3.92 23.99
N ASN A 305 -30.48 -3.75 23.72
CA ASN A 305 -31.18 -2.45 23.81
C ASN A 305 -30.45 -1.31 23.06
N GLY A 306 -30.01 -1.59 21.82
CA GLY A 306 -29.32 -0.62 20.97
C GLY A 306 -27.86 -0.31 21.35
N LYS A 307 -27.33 -0.91 22.43
CA LYS A 307 -25.94 -0.75 22.87
C LYS A 307 -25.14 -2.01 22.58
N THR A 308 -23.95 -1.86 22.01
CA THR A 308 -23.04 -2.98 21.70
C THR A 308 -22.00 -3.16 22.80
N TYR A 309 -21.76 -4.41 23.19
CA TYR A 309 -20.81 -4.82 24.22
C TYR A 309 -19.93 -5.95 23.68
N ALA A 310 -18.71 -6.08 24.20
CA ALA A 310 -17.83 -7.20 23.91
C ALA A 310 -17.85 -8.24 25.04
N TYR A 311 -17.72 -9.51 24.65
CA TYR A 311 -17.66 -10.65 25.55
C TYR A 311 -16.45 -11.53 25.21
N LYS A 312 -15.76 -12.02 26.24
CA LYS A 312 -14.74 -13.08 26.15
C LYS A 312 -15.16 -14.21 27.07
N ASN A 313 -15.33 -15.41 26.54
CA ASN A 313 -15.74 -16.60 27.30
C ASN A 313 -16.99 -16.33 28.17
N GLY A 314 -17.99 -15.66 27.60
CA GLY A 314 -19.25 -15.31 28.27
C GLY A 314 -19.17 -14.12 29.25
N LYS A 315 -17.98 -13.57 29.53
CA LYS A 315 -17.81 -12.41 30.43
C LYS A 315 -17.70 -11.10 29.64
N LYS A 316 -18.45 -10.08 30.08
CA LYS A 316 -18.38 -8.73 29.49
C LYS A 316 -16.99 -8.13 29.74
N ILE A 317 -16.38 -7.55 28.72
CA ILE A 317 -15.09 -6.87 28.80
C ILE A 317 -15.22 -5.37 28.46
N THR A 318 -14.24 -4.59 28.88
CA THR A 318 -14.11 -3.17 28.56
C THR A 318 -12.71 -2.86 28.02
N GLY A 319 -12.49 -1.64 27.55
CA GLY A 319 -11.24 -1.18 26.97
C GLY A 319 -11.09 -1.52 25.49
N TRP A 320 -9.83 -1.63 25.06
CA TRP A 320 -9.47 -1.98 23.69
C TRP A 320 -9.79 -3.45 23.42
N VAL A 321 -10.54 -3.70 22.35
CA VAL A 321 -10.92 -5.05 21.93
C VAL A 321 -10.77 -5.16 20.44
N THR A 322 -10.07 -6.20 20.00
CA THR A 322 -9.93 -6.53 18.58
C THR A 322 -10.73 -7.79 18.28
N VAL A 323 -11.66 -7.70 17.33
CA VAL A 323 -12.46 -8.84 16.85
C VAL A 323 -12.16 -9.00 15.36
N GLY A 324 -11.48 -10.10 14.99
CA GLY A 324 -10.86 -10.22 13.68
C GLY A 324 -9.81 -9.11 13.49
N THR A 325 -9.92 -8.32 12.42
CA THR A 325 -9.04 -7.17 12.13
C THR A 325 -9.57 -5.84 12.67
N LYS A 326 -10.77 -5.84 13.24
CA LYS A 326 -11.48 -4.64 13.64
C LYS A 326 -11.19 -4.34 15.10
N THR A 327 -10.58 -3.20 15.35
CA THR A 327 -10.36 -2.69 16.71
C THR A 327 -11.52 -1.78 17.12
N TYR A 328 -11.98 -1.97 18.34
CA TYR A 328 -13.05 -1.20 18.98
C TYR A 328 -12.57 -0.73 20.35
N TYR A 329 -13.29 0.22 20.93
CA TYR A 329 -13.12 0.58 22.32
C TYR A 329 -14.45 0.50 23.07
N PHE A 330 -14.47 -0.25 24.16
CA PHE A 330 -15.61 -0.40 25.04
C PHE A 330 -15.37 0.44 26.29
N ARG A 331 -16.23 1.41 26.54
CA ARG A 331 -16.06 2.36 27.66
C ARG A 331 -15.89 1.62 28.99
N THR A 332 -14.91 2.02 29.79
CA THR A 332 -14.53 1.34 31.03
C THR A 332 -15.63 1.36 32.09
N SER A 333 -16.49 2.39 32.10
CA SER A 333 -17.55 2.54 33.11
C SER A 333 -18.72 1.57 32.96
N ASP A 334 -19.12 1.25 31.74
CA ASP A 334 -20.34 0.46 31.48
C ASP A 334 -20.19 -0.61 30.38
N GLY A 335 -19.07 -0.61 29.66
CA GLY A 335 -18.75 -1.54 28.60
C GLY A 335 -19.44 -1.23 27.27
N VAL A 336 -20.00 -0.04 27.09
CA VAL A 336 -20.64 0.35 25.81
C VAL A 336 -19.57 0.68 24.77
N MET A 337 -19.72 0.16 23.56
CA MET A 337 -18.86 0.47 22.42
C MET A 337 -18.89 1.96 22.08
N LEU A 338 -17.72 2.57 21.98
CA LEU A 338 -17.56 3.97 21.58
C LEU A 338 -17.58 4.13 20.05
N ARG A 339 -18.03 5.31 19.61
CA ARG A 339 -18.17 5.73 18.21
C ARG A 339 -17.74 7.19 18.07
N SER A 340 -17.49 7.62 16.84
CA SER A 340 -17.04 8.97 16.46
C SER A 340 -15.71 9.35 17.11
N TRP A 341 -15.46 10.66 17.23
CA TRP A 341 -14.30 11.24 17.90
C TRP A 341 -14.26 10.84 19.38
N GLN A 342 -13.13 10.27 19.80
CA GLN A 342 -12.90 9.90 21.20
C GLN A 342 -11.50 10.31 21.63
N THR A 343 -11.37 10.80 22.86
CA THR A 343 -10.08 11.01 23.50
C THR A 343 -9.92 9.99 24.62
N ILE A 344 -8.96 9.10 24.47
CA ILE A 344 -8.69 8.00 25.40
C ILE A 344 -7.23 8.14 25.84
N ASN A 345 -7.01 8.31 27.14
CA ASN A 345 -5.67 8.51 27.73
C ASN A 345 -4.88 9.64 27.04
N GLY A 346 -5.53 10.77 26.76
CA GLY A 346 -4.93 11.93 26.11
C GLY A 346 -4.67 11.80 24.60
N LYS A 347 -5.00 10.65 23.98
CA LYS A 347 -4.85 10.42 22.54
C LYS A 347 -6.20 10.48 21.84
N THR A 348 -6.26 11.12 20.67
CA THR A 348 -7.48 11.26 19.87
C THR A 348 -7.58 10.14 18.84
N TYR A 349 -8.75 9.51 18.77
CA TYR A 349 -9.11 8.44 17.84
C TYR A 349 -10.44 8.77 17.15
N TYR A 350 -10.70 8.09 16.04
CA TYR A 350 -12.03 8.09 15.44
C TYR A 350 -12.53 6.67 15.27
N PHE A 351 -13.68 6.37 15.86
CA PHE A 351 -14.38 5.10 15.68
C PHE A 351 -15.53 5.32 14.70
N ARG A 352 -15.58 4.55 13.62
CA ARG A 352 -16.58 4.73 12.56
C ARG A 352 -17.99 4.69 13.12
N THR A 353 -18.82 5.64 12.73
CA THR A 353 -20.17 5.81 13.28
C THR A 353 -21.07 4.60 13.02
N SER A 354 -20.92 3.92 11.87
CA SER A 354 -21.76 2.79 11.47
C SER A 354 -21.53 1.52 12.30
N ASP A 355 -20.28 1.15 12.57
CA ASP A 355 -19.94 -0.12 13.22
C ASP A 355 -18.96 -0.03 14.40
N GLY A 356 -18.43 1.16 14.73
CA GLY A 356 -17.55 1.38 15.88
C GLY A 356 -16.09 1.00 15.65
N VAL A 357 -15.72 0.67 14.41
CA VAL A 357 -14.35 0.28 14.05
C VAL A 357 -13.44 1.50 14.10
N MET A 358 -12.30 1.39 14.79
CA MET A 358 -11.28 2.42 14.82
C MET A 358 -10.70 2.65 13.42
N LEU A 359 -10.71 3.91 12.96
CA LEU A 359 -10.14 4.31 11.69
C LEU A 359 -8.62 4.50 11.79
N ARG A 360 -7.94 4.26 10.67
CA ARG A 360 -6.48 4.35 10.48
C ARG A 360 -6.20 5.01 9.11
N SER A 361 -4.96 5.40 8.87
CA SER A 361 -4.47 6.08 7.67
C SER A 361 -5.22 7.39 7.36
N TRP A 362 -5.17 7.82 6.11
CA TRP A 362 -5.89 8.97 5.56
C TRP A 362 -7.40 8.80 5.69
N GLN A 363 -8.06 9.79 6.28
CA GLN A 363 -9.51 9.77 6.46
C GLN A 363 -10.10 11.14 6.17
N THR A 364 -11.19 11.16 5.40
CA THR A 364 -11.99 12.38 5.19
C THR A 364 -13.26 12.26 6.02
N ILE A 365 -13.39 13.12 7.03
CA ILE A 365 -14.50 13.14 7.98
C ILE A 365 -15.13 14.53 7.93
N ASN A 366 -16.39 14.61 7.53
CA ASN A 366 -17.12 15.88 7.36
C ASN A 366 -16.37 16.90 6.48
N GLY A 367 -15.84 16.43 5.35
CA GLY A 367 -15.10 17.26 4.38
C GLY A 367 -13.69 17.69 4.81
N LYS A 368 -13.22 17.26 6.00
CA LYS A 368 -11.88 17.56 6.50
C LYS A 368 -11.01 16.31 6.44
N THR A 369 -9.76 16.47 6.02
CA THR A 369 -8.79 15.38 5.91
C THR A 369 -7.95 15.28 7.18
N TYR A 370 -7.81 14.07 7.70
CA TYR A 370 -7.03 13.69 8.88
C TYR A 370 -6.13 12.53 8.53
N TYR A 371 -5.10 12.31 9.34
CA TYR A 371 -4.33 11.08 9.30
C TYR A 371 -4.31 10.43 10.68
N PHE A 372 -4.79 9.19 10.74
CA PHE A 372 -4.71 8.35 11.93
C PHE A 372 -3.56 7.38 11.73
N ARG A 373 -2.57 7.40 12.62
CA ARG A 373 -1.37 6.58 12.48
C ARG A 373 -1.74 5.11 12.29
N THR A 374 -1.13 4.46 11.30
CA THR A 374 -1.48 3.09 10.90
C THR A 374 -1.23 2.07 12.02
N SER A 375 -0.20 2.27 12.85
CA SER A 375 0.16 1.36 13.93
C SER A 375 -0.85 1.31 15.08
N ASP A 376 -1.37 2.46 15.53
CA ASP A 376 -2.22 2.52 16.73
C ASP A 376 -3.52 3.35 16.59
N GLY A 377 -3.80 3.93 15.43
CA GLY A 377 -5.02 4.71 15.15
C GLY A 377 -5.04 6.09 15.78
N VAL A 378 -3.93 6.57 16.33
CA VAL A 378 -3.83 7.90 16.95
C VAL A 378 -3.82 8.96 15.85
N MET A 379 -4.68 9.97 15.97
CA MET A 379 -4.69 11.10 15.06
C MET A 379 -3.38 11.89 15.15
N LEU A 380 -2.71 12.08 14.00
CA LEU A 380 -1.49 12.86 13.92
C LEU A 380 -1.78 14.37 13.91
N ARG A 381 -0.80 15.14 14.40
CA ARG A 381 -0.83 16.61 14.53
C ARG A 381 0.56 17.16 14.21
N SER A 382 0.64 18.46 13.96
CA SER A 382 1.86 19.18 13.58
C SER A 382 2.48 18.66 12.28
N TRP A 383 3.76 18.96 12.08
CA TRP A 383 4.59 18.45 10.99
C TRP A 383 4.68 16.93 11.03
N GLN A 384 4.40 16.29 9.91
CA GLN A 384 4.49 14.84 9.75
C GLN A 384 5.10 14.50 8.41
N THR A 385 5.93 13.46 8.39
CA THR A 385 6.42 12.85 7.15
C THR A 385 5.72 11.52 6.96
N ILE A 386 4.95 11.39 5.89
CA ILE A 386 4.16 10.18 5.56
C ILE A 386 4.53 9.80 4.13
N SER A 387 5.03 8.57 3.94
CA SER A 387 5.56 8.08 2.65
C SER A 387 6.55 9.06 2.01
N GLY A 388 7.52 9.57 2.79
CA GLY A 388 8.53 10.51 2.30
C GLY A 388 8.05 11.92 1.95
N LYS A 389 6.75 12.22 2.09
CA LYS A 389 6.18 13.56 1.85
C LYS A 389 5.88 14.25 3.18
N THR A 390 6.15 15.56 3.24
CA THR A 390 5.92 16.36 4.43
C THR A 390 4.52 16.99 4.38
N TYR A 391 3.76 16.86 5.45
CA TYR A 391 2.42 17.42 5.65
C TYR A 391 2.39 18.21 6.96
N TYR A 392 1.40 19.08 7.11
CA TYR A 392 1.10 19.71 8.38
C TYR A 392 -0.35 19.48 8.78
N PHE A 393 -0.56 18.85 9.93
CA PHE A 393 -1.86 18.68 10.55
C PHE A 393 -2.03 19.71 11.65
N ARG A 394 -3.07 20.54 11.59
CA ARG A 394 -3.27 21.63 12.53
C ARG A 394 -3.28 21.12 13.97
N THR A 395 -2.53 21.77 14.86
CA THR A 395 -2.33 21.28 16.23
C THR A 395 -3.60 21.29 17.06
N SER A 396 -4.55 22.20 16.80
CA SER A 396 -5.81 22.31 17.55
C SER A 396 -6.79 21.17 17.26
N ASP A 397 -6.96 20.75 16.01
CA ASP A 397 -7.99 19.79 15.61
C ASP A 397 -7.52 18.65 14.69
N GLY A 398 -6.25 18.62 14.29
CA GLY A 398 -5.65 17.56 13.47
C GLY A 398 -5.98 17.64 11.98
N VAL A 399 -6.63 18.71 11.52
CA VAL A 399 -6.99 18.87 10.11
C VAL A 399 -5.75 19.15 9.28
N MET A 400 -5.56 18.42 8.19
CA MET A 400 -4.47 18.68 7.25
C MET A 400 -4.61 20.05 6.60
N LEU A 401 -3.55 20.84 6.63
CA LEU A 401 -3.52 22.16 6.00
C LEU A 401 -3.19 22.07 4.50
N ARG A 402 -3.66 23.07 3.76
CA ARG A 402 -3.49 23.23 2.32
C ARG A 402 -3.20 24.70 2.00
N SER A 403 -2.67 24.96 0.81
CA SER A 403 -2.38 26.31 0.28
C SER A 403 -1.42 27.10 1.19
N TRP A 404 -1.47 28.43 1.11
CA TRP A 404 -0.66 29.34 1.93
C TRP A 404 -0.98 29.19 3.41
N GLN A 405 0.05 28.99 4.24
CA GLN A 405 -0.08 28.87 5.69
C GLN A 405 1.07 29.58 6.40
N THR A 406 0.76 30.28 7.48
CA THR A 406 1.77 30.82 8.40
C THR A 406 1.81 29.95 9.66
N ILE A 407 2.93 29.28 9.90
CA ILE A 407 3.14 28.37 11.03
C ILE A 407 4.35 28.88 11.81
N SER A 408 4.12 29.26 13.07
CA SER A 408 5.16 29.81 13.96
C SER A 408 5.95 30.97 13.32
N GLY A 409 5.25 31.91 12.68
CA GLY A 409 5.84 33.10 12.05
C GLY A 409 6.53 32.85 10.70
N LYS A 410 6.54 31.62 10.19
CA LYS A 410 7.10 31.27 8.88
C LYS A 410 6.00 30.93 7.88
N THR A 411 6.16 31.36 6.64
CA THR A 411 5.19 31.11 5.57
C THR A 411 5.58 29.88 4.77
N TYR A 412 4.59 29.03 4.51
CA TYR A 412 4.70 27.78 3.76
C TYR A 412 3.57 27.70 2.73
N TYR A 413 3.77 26.86 1.71
CA TYR A 413 2.71 26.48 0.81
C TYR A 413 2.54 24.95 0.78
N PHE A 414 1.30 24.49 0.85
CA PHE A 414 0.95 23.08 0.71
C PHE A 414 0.07 22.88 -0.53
N TYR A 415 0.33 21.83 -1.31
CA TYR A 415 -0.50 21.51 -2.47
C TYR A 415 -1.94 21.15 -2.09
N THR A 416 -2.80 21.01 -3.11
CA THR A 416 -4.19 20.57 -2.95
C THR A 416 -4.33 19.16 -2.39
N ASP A 417 -3.27 18.34 -2.44
CA ASP A 417 -3.16 17.04 -1.78
C ASP A 417 -2.47 17.12 -0.40
N GLY A 418 -2.00 18.30 0.00
CA GLY A 418 -1.49 18.63 1.35
C GLY A 418 0.02 18.52 1.48
N LYS A 419 0.73 18.13 0.41
CA LYS A 419 2.18 18.00 0.42
C LYS A 419 2.85 19.37 0.49
N LEU A 420 3.87 19.50 1.33
CA LEU A 420 4.69 20.70 1.45
C LEU A 420 5.45 20.96 0.15
N LEU A 421 5.36 22.20 -0.32
CA LEU A 421 6.04 22.69 -1.51
C LEU A 421 7.46 23.20 -1.16
N ARG A 422 8.41 22.97 -2.07
CA ARG A 422 9.84 23.34 -1.96
C ARG A 422 10.38 23.85 -3.30
N GLY A 423 11.49 24.59 -3.26
CA GLY A 423 12.18 25.11 -4.43
C GLY A 423 11.46 26.29 -5.09
N TYR A 424 11.86 26.61 -6.33
CA TYR A 424 11.20 27.62 -7.16
C TYR A 424 9.87 27.11 -7.71
N GLN A 425 8.80 27.88 -7.54
CA GLN A 425 7.46 27.51 -7.99
C GLN A 425 6.69 28.73 -8.48
N VAL A 426 5.82 28.52 -9.48
CA VAL A 426 4.89 29.56 -9.97
C VAL A 426 3.52 29.32 -9.37
N ILE A 427 3.01 30.27 -8.58
CA ILE A 427 1.71 30.19 -7.92
C ILE A 427 0.89 31.41 -8.37
N SER A 428 -0.21 31.15 -9.08
CA SER A 428 -1.07 32.20 -9.66
C SER A 428 -0.30 33.21 -10.52
N GLY A 429 0.67 32.73 -11.32
CA GLY A 429 1.46 33.57 -12.23
C GLY A 429 2.64 34.32 -11.59
N VAL A 430 2.85 34.16 -10.28
CA VAL A 430 3.98 34.77 -9.55
C VAL A 430 4.98 33.68 -9.17
N THR A 431 6.27 33.93 -9.42
CA THR A 431 7.35 33.03 -9.01
C THR A 431 7.71 33.27 -7.55
N TYR A 432 7.71 32.21 -6.76
CA TYR A 432 8.14 32.19 -5.36
C TYR A 432 9.30 31.21 -5.21
N HIS A 433 10.21 31.54 -4.29
CA HIS A 433 11.29 30.65 -3.89
C HIS A 433 11.07 30.14 -2.47
N PHE A 434 10.92 28.83 -2.33
CA PHE A 434 10.84 28.16 -1.03
C PHE A 434 12.13 27.41 -0.76
N ASN A 435 12.62 27.47 0.47
CA ASN A 435 13.81 26.76 0.91
C ASN A 435 13.70 25.26 0.61
N GLU A 436 14.69 24.70 -0.08
CA GLU A 436 14.64 23.30 -0.56
C GLU A 436 14.56 22.26 0.55
N THR A 437 15.09 22.55 1.74
CA THR A 437 15.05 21.63 2.87
C THR A 437 13.79 21.84 3.71
N THR A 438 13.55 23.08 4.11
CA THR A 438 12.54 23.42 5.14
C THR A 438 11.17 23.79 4.57
N GLY A 439 11.08 24.15 3.29
CA GLY A 439 9.85 24.61 2.63
C GLY A 439 9.39 26.02 3.06
N VAL A 440 10.22 26.77 3.80
CA VAL A 440 9.94 28.15 4.20
C VAL A 440 10.06 29.07 2.99
N LEU A 441 9.09 29.97 2.80
CA LEU A 441 9.15 31.01 1.78
C LEU A 441 10.35 31.95 2.03
N ILE A 442 11.15 32.18 1.00
CA ILE A 442 12.33 33.06 1.02
C ILE A 442 12.03 34.40 0.33
N SER A 443 11.50 34.36 -0.90
CA SER A 443 11.27 35.54 -1.75
C SER A 443 10.17 35.32 -2.76
#